data_AF-A0A6C0LK30-F1
#
_entry.id   AF-A0A6C0LK30-F1
#
_cell.length_a   1.000
_cell.length_b   1.000
_cell.length_c   1.000
_cell.angle_alpha   90.00
_cell.angle_beta   90.00
_cell.angle_gamma   90.00
#
_symmetry.space_group_name_H-M   'P 1'
#
loop_
_entity.id
_entity.type
_entity.pdbx_description
1 polymer ?
#
loop_
_entity_poly.entity_id
_entity_poly.type
_entity_poly.pdbx_seq_one_letter_code
_entity_poly.pdbx_strand_id
1 'polypeptide(L)'
;METLNILPEELEWKIKGYCDELNHSEKFKQMNSLIIKEGYVNRYKHTYPFMVVEMLGMTECVRMFDVMRECNCCQRHNSDKPSKEDLVNGLIPTYFIHNGTKSNHTYSCKCPCRHICRNLCREINDIEDDEIIT
;
A
#
# COMPACT_ATOMS: atom_id res chain seq x y z
N MET A 1 -22.50 21.06 -48.26
CA MET A 1 -22.19 19.62 -48.15
C MET A 1 -21.28 19.47 -46.95
N GLU A 2 -21.83 19.05 -45.81
CA GLU A 2 -21.00 18.60 -44.69
C GLU A 2 -20.36 17.28 -45.12
N THR A 3 -19.04 17.28 -45.26
CA THR A 3 -18.28 16.03 -45.35
C THR A 3 -18.49 15.30 -44.03
N LEU A 4 -19.36 14.29 -44.04
CA LEU A 4 -19.47 13.32 -42.98
C LEU A 4 -18.07 12.70 -42.81
N ASN A 5 -17.38 13.09 -41.74
CA ASN A 5 -16.10 12.52 -41.30
C ASN A 5 -16.34 11.08 -40.81
N ILE A 6 -16.67 10.19 -41.74
CA ILE A 6 -16.86 8.77 -41.46
C ILE A 6 -15.50 8.13 -41.64
N LEU A 7 -14.98 7.59 -40.53
CA LEU A 7 -13.77 6.80 -40.55
C LEU A 7 -14.07 5.51 -41.36
N PRO A 8 -13.19 5.10 -42.29
CA PRO A 8 -13.32 3.81 -42.95
C PRO A 8 -13.47 2.68 -41.91
N GLU A 9 -14.40 1.76 -42.14
CA GLU A 9 -14.73 0.68 -41.21
C GLU A 9 -13.49 -0.13 -40.77
N GLU A 10 -12.55 -0.37 -41.69
CA GLU A 10 -11.28 -1.05 -41.38
C GLU A 10 -10.45 -0.31 -40.33
N LEU A 11 -10.44 1.03 -40.37
CA LEU A 11 -9.74 1.85 -39.38
C LEU A 11 -10.49 1.88 -38.06
N GLU A 12 -11.83 1.84 -38.06
CA GLU A 12 -12.62 1.68 -36.83
C GLU A 12 -12.31 0.35 -36.11
N TRP A 13 -12.25 -0.75 -36.86
CA TRP A 13 -11.88 -2.06 -36.31
C TRP A 13 -10.45 -2.09 -35.77
N LYS A 14 -9.49 -1.45 -36.46
CA LYS A 14 -8.11 -1.33 -35.97
C LYS A 14 -8.03 -0.53 -34.67
N ILE A 15 -8.70 0.63 -34.60
CA ILE A 15 -8.74 1.45 -33.38
C ILE A 15 -9.35 0.64 -32.23
N LYS A 16 -10.46 -0.05 -32.48
CA LYS A 16 -11.09 -0.90 -31.47
C LYS A 16 -10.15 -1.99 -30.97
N GLY A 17 -9.43 -2.67 -31.87
CA GLY A 17 -8.42 -3.66 -31.51
C GLY A 17 -7.35 -3.10 -30.59
N TYR A 18 -6.79 -1.93 -30.91
CA TYR A 18 -5.81 -1.26 -30.04
C TYR A 18 -6.39 -0.86 -28.69
N CYS A 19 -7.64 -0.37 -28.65
CA CYS A 19 -8.31 -0.06 -27.39
C CYS A 19 -8.50 -1.31 -26.53
N ASP A 20 -8.87 -2.44 -27.13
CA ASP A 20 -9.05 -3.71 -26.41
C ASP A 20 -7.74 -4.23 -25.83
N GLU A 21 -6.64 -4.15 -26.58
CA GLU A 21 -5.29 -4.51 -26.10
C GLU A 21 -4.83 -3.61 -24.94
N LEU A 22 -5.01 -2.30 -25.05
CA LEU A 22 -4.68 -1.35 -23.98
C LEU A 22 -5.52 -1.61 -22.73
N ASN A 23 -6.82 -1.85 -22.88
CA ASN A 23 -7.72 -2.20 -21.78
C ASN A 23 -7.30 -3.51 -21.11
N HIS A 24 -6.91 -4.51 -21.88
CA HIS A 24 -6.41 -5.78 -21.35
C HIS A 24 -5.11 -5.57 -20.55
N SER A 25 -4.17 -4.80 -21.10
CA SER A 25 -2.91 -4.45 -20.42
C SER A 25 -3.16 -3.76 -19.08
N GLU A 26 -4.09 -2.79 -19.04
CA GLU A 26 -4.42 -2.05 -17.83
C GLU A 26 -5.07 -2.93 -16.76
N LYS A 27 -6.04 -3.78 -17.17
CA LYS A 27 -6.64 -4.78 -16.26
C LYS A 27 -5.59 -5.74 -15.68
N PHE A 28 -4.65 -6.18 -16.50
CA PHE A 28 -3.58 -7.08 -16.06
C PHE A 28 -2.66 -6.41 -15.04
N LYS A 29 -2.29 -5.13 -15.26
CA LYS A 29 -1.52 -4.35 -14.28
C LYS A 29 -2.24 -4.24 -12.94
N GLN A 30 -3.53 -3.89 -12.97
CA GLN A 30 -4.35 -3.78 -11.75
C GLN A 30 -4.42 -5.11 -11.00
N MET A 31 -4.64 -6.22 -11.71
CA MET A 31 -4.66 -7.55 -11.14
C MET A 31 -3.32 -7.92 -10.49
N ASN A 32 -2.20 -7.64 -11.16
CA ASN A 32 -0.87 -7.90 -10.59
C ASN A 32 -0.62 -7.08 -9.32
N SER A 33 -0.98 -5.80 -9.32
CA SER A 33 -0.85 -4.96 -8.12
C SER A 33 -1.67 -5.50 -6.94
N LEU A 34 -2.88 -6.01 -7.20
CA LEU A 34 -3.71 -6.64 -6.18
C LEU A 34 -3.09 -7.93 -5.62
N ILE A 35 -2.60 -8.82 -6.51
CA ILE A 35 -1.94 -10.07 -6.11
C ILE A 35 -0.69 -9.80 -5.26
N ILE A 36 0.15 -8.85 -5.69
CA ILE A 36 1.36 -8.45 -4.94
C ILE A 36 0.98 -7.94 -3.54
N LYS A 37 -0.02 -7.06 -3.47
CA LYS A 37 -0.53 -6.54 -2.20
C LYS A 37 -1.05 -7.66 -1.30
N GLU A 38 -1.86 -8.58 -1.82
CA GLU A 38 -2.37 -9.71 -1.05
C GLU A 38 -1.25 -10.63 -0.55
N GLY A 39 -0.25 -10.90 -1.39
CA GLY A 39 0.94 -11.65 -1.02
C GLY A 39 1.66 -11.02 0.17
N TYR A 40 1.87 -9.70 0.15
CA TYR A 40 2.48 -8.99 1.27
C TYR A 40 1.62 -8.97 2.53
N VAL A 41 0.31 -8.75 2.42
CA VAL A 41 -0.60 -8.82 3.58
C VAL A 41 -0.56 -10.20 4.20
N ASN A 42 -0.56 -11.26 3.38
CA ASN A 42 -0.46 -12.63 3.87
C ASN A 42 0.88 -12.89 4.54
N ARG A 43 1.99 -12.46 3.94
CA ARG A 43 3.32 -12.60 4.54
C ARG A 43 3.38 -11.92 5.91
N TYR A 44 2.95 -10.66 5.99
CA TYR A 44 2.91 -9.89 7.23
C TYR A 44 2.11 -10.58 8.34
N LYS A 45 0.92 -11.12 8.01
CA LYS A 45 0.06 -11.83 8.98
C LYS A 45 0.69 -13.09 9.56
N HIS A 46 1.61 -13.72 8.83
CA HIS A 46 2.29 -14.96 9.25
C HIS A 46 3.71 -14.70 9.79
N THR A 47 4.13 -13.44 9.88
CA THR A 47 5.36 -13.05 10.55
C THR A 47 5.05 -12.73 12.01
N TYR A 48 5.92 -13.18 12.91
CA TYR A 48 5.80 -12.83 14.32
C TYR A 48 5.90 -11.30 14.51
N PRO A 49 5.12 -10.71 15.43
CA PRO A 49 5.24 -9.29 15.75
C PRO A 49 6.68 -8.92 16.09
N PHE A 50 7.14 -7.75 15.63
CA PHE A 50 8.50 -7.22 15.85
C PHE A 50 9.64 -8.03 15.23
N MET A 51 9.34 -8.99 14.35
CA MET A 51 10.33 -9.83 13.65
C MET A 51 10.25 -9.68 12.12
N VAL A 52 9.42 -8.78 11.60
CA VAL A 52 9.21 -8.55 10.16
C VAL A 52 10.49 -8.10 9.49
N VAL A 53 11.22 -7.15 10.08
CA VAL A 53 12.46 -6.63 9.49
C VAL A 53 13.55 -7.69 9.51
N GLU A 54 13.67 -8.43 10.62
CA GLU A 54 14.63 -9.53 10.74
C GLU A 54 14.34 -10.66 9.75
N MET A 55 13.08 -11.10 9.64
CA MET A 55 12.71 -12.25 8.81
C MET A 55 12.68 -11.94 7.31
N LEU A 56 12.30 -10.72 6.92
CA LEU A 56 12.13 -10.35 5.51
C LEU A 56 13.31 -9.56 4.95
N GLY A 57 14.09 -8.93 5.82
CA GLY A 57 15.12 -7.98 5.46
C GLY A 57 14.57 -6.60 5.11
N MET A 58 15.42 -5.59 5.31
CA MET A 58 15.09 -4.17 5.10
C MET A 58 14.56 -3.88 3.70
N THR A 59 15.23 -4.39 2.66
CA THR A 59 14.84 -4.16 1.26
C THR A 59 13.42 -4.62 0.96
N GLU A 60 13.03 -5.79 1.49
CA GLU A 60 11.70 -6.33 1.26
C GLU A 60 10.63 -5.60 2.08
N CYS A 61 10.99 -5.12 3.27
CA CYS A 61 10.11 -4.27 4.08
C CYS A 61 9.83 -2.92 3.39
N VAL A 62 10.84 -2.31 2.75
CA VAL A 62 10.64 -1.08 1.96
C VAL A 62 9.73 -1.32 0.76
N ARG A 63 9.89 -2.45 0.05
CA ARG A 63 8.98 -2.83 -1.05
C ARG A 63 7.56 -3.06 -0.56
N MET A 64 7.40 -3.79 0.55
CA MET A 64 6.10 -3.98 1.20
C MET A 64 5.48 -2.63 1.55
N PHE A 65 6.25 -1.72 2.14
CA PHE A 65 5.81 -0.38 2.49
C PHE A 65 5.29 0.39 1.28
N ASP A 66 6.04 0.42 0.18
CA ASP A 66 5.66 1.12 -1.06
C ASP A 66 4.31 0.59 -1.58
N VAL A 67 4.12 -0.74 -1.62
CA VAL A 67 2.85 -1.36 -2.05
C VAL A 67 1.68 -1.01 -1.12
N MET A 68 1.89 -1.03 0.19
CA MET A 68 0.83 -0.68 1.15
C MET A 68 0.47 0.82 1.10
N ARG A 69 1.47 1.66 0.77
CA ARG A 69 1.31 3.10 0.71
C ARG A 69 0.37 3.54 -0.42
N GLU A 70 0.37 2.84 -1.55
CA GLU A 70 -0.50 3.10 -2.71
C GLU A 70 -2.00 2.93 -2.41
N CYS A 71 -2.37 2.26 -1.32
CA CYS A 71 -3.78 2.01 -1.02
C CYS A 71 -4.53 3.30 -0.61
N ASN A 72 -5.51 3.71 -1.43
CA ASN A 72 -6.34 4.91 -1.23
C ASN A 72 -7.81 4.62 -0.88
N CYS A 73 -8.09 3.53 -0.14
CA CYS A 73 -9.46 3.02 0.00
C CYS A 73 -10.46 3.91 0.76
N CYS A 74 -9.99 4.87 1.58
CA CYS A 74 -10.84 5.90 2.19
C CYS A 74 -10.00 7.03 2.79
N GLN A 75 -10.61 8.19 3.04
CA GLN A 75 -9.94 9.36 3.63
C GLN A 75 -9.25 9.04 4.97
N ARG A 76 -9.92 8.31 5.87
CA ARG A 76 -9.35 7.87 7.16
C ARG A 76 -8.12 6.97 6.99
N HIS A 77 -8.08 6.17 5.94
CA HIS A 77 -6.94 5.29 5.69
C HIS A 77 -5.72 6.08 5.19
N ASN A 78 -5.97 7.22 4.55
CA ASN A 78 -4.93 8.11 4.05
C ASN A 78 -4.51 9.16 5.09
N SER A 79 -5.37 9.48 6.07
CA SER A 79 -5.00 10.33 7.21
C SER A 79 -3.93 9.66 8.07
N ASP A 80 -2.83 10.36 8.29
CA ASP A 80 -1.66 9.90 9.05
C ASP A 80 -1.11 8.54 8.57
N LYS A 81 -1.19 8.28 7.25
CA LYS A 81 -0.42 7.19 6.65
C LYS A 81 0.99 7.71 6.40
N PRO A 82 2.04 7.05 6.93
CA PRO A 82 3.42 7.47 6.70
C PRO A 82 3.77 7.53 5.21
N SER A 83 4.52 8.56 4.83
CA SER A 83 5.19 8.70 3.54
C SER A 83 6.49 7.88 3.48
N LYS A 84 7.12 7.81 2.31
CA LYS A 84 8.41 7.11 2.18
C LYS A 84 9.52 7.90 2.87
N GLU A 85 9.42 9.22 2.82
CA GLU A 85 10.28 10.15 3.52
C GLU A 85 10.15 9.95 5.04
N ASP A 86 8.94 9.79 5.56
CA ASP A 86 8.71 9.50 6.98
C ASP A 86 9.40 8.20 7.43
N LEU A 87 9.34 7.16 6.60
CA LEU A 87 10.02 5.90 6.88
C LEU A 87 11.54 6.10 6.99
N VAL A 88 12.13 6.83 6.05
CA VAL A 88 13.59 7.06 5.98
C VAL A 88 14.08 8.05 7.04
N ASN A 89 13.26 9.02 7.41
CA ASN A 89 13.63 10.09 8.34
C ASN A 89 13.36 9.74 9.81
N GLY A 90 13.12 8.47 10.14
CA GLY A 90 13.00 8.05 11.53
C GLY A 90 11.62 8.29 12.15
N LEU A 91 10.53 8.42 11.37
CA LEU A 91 9.19 8.58 11.96
C LEU A 91 8.86 7.35 12.82
N ILE A 92 8.49 7.59 14.08
CA ILE A 92 7.93 6.58 14.99
C ILE A 92 6.45 6.95 15.26
N PRO A 93 5.48 6.30 14.57
CA PRO A 93 4.07 6.61 14.76
C PRO A 93 3.60 6.34 16.19
N THR A 94 2.94 7.32 16.81
CA THR A 94 2.44 7.24 18.19
C THR A 94 1.67 5.95 18.51
N TYR A 95 1.96 5.38 19.68
CA TYR A 95 1.16 4.31 20.28
C TYR A 95 -0.12 4.92 20.84
N PHE A 96 -1.28 4.60 20.26
CA PHE A 96 -2.55 4.99 20.87
C PHE A 96 -2.80 4.07 22.06
N ILE A 97 -2.44 4.53 23.25
CA ILE A 97 -2.87 3.89 24.50
C ILE A 97 -4.35 4.20 24.65
N HIS A 98 -5.20 3.20 24.37
CA HIS A 98 -6.63 3.32 24.64
C HIS A 98 -6.82 3.35 26.16
N ASN A 99 -7.02 4.55 26.72
CA ASN A 99 -7.33 4.75 28.12
C ASN A 99 -8.73 4.23 28.45
N GLY A 100 -8.89 2.90 28.53
CA GLY A 100 -9.99 2.14 29.16
C GLY A 100 -11.42 2.37 28.66
N THR A 101 -11.67 3.43 27.89
CA THR A 101 -12.94 3.75 27.28
C THR A 101 -13.03 2.90 26.02
N LYS A 102 -13.92 1.90 26.05
CA LYS A 102 -14.33 1.15 24.87
C LYS A 102 -14.84 2.16 23.85
N SER A 103 -13.95 2.65 23.00
CA SER A 103 -14.33 3.56 21.95
C SER A 103 -15.25 2.76 21.04
N ASN A 104 -16.54 3.11 21.01
CA ASN A 104 -17.54 2.57 20.08
C ASN A 104 -17.23 3.00 18.63
N HIS A 105 -15.97 3.01 18.23
CA HIS A 105 -15.54 3.33 16.89
C HIS A 105 -15.77 2.10 16.00
N THR A 106 -16.96 2.03 15.43
CA THR A 106 -17.25 1.19 14.27
C THR A 106 -16.56 1.78 13.05
N TYR A 107 -15.25 1.55 12.93
CA TYR A 107 -14.54 1.95 11.72
C TYR A 107 -15.01 1.11 10.53
N SER A 108 -15.52 1.78 9.49
CA SER A 108 -16.01 1.12 8.27
C SER A 108 -14.89 0.45 7.46
N CYS A 109 -13.69 1.04 7.46
CA CYS A 109 -12.55 0.52 6.72
C CYS A 109 -11.77 -0.52 7.53
N LYS A 110 -11.65 -1.73 6.98
CA LYS A 110 -10.88 -2.87 7.52
C LYS A 110 -9.53 -3.10 6.82
N CYS A 111 -9.08 -2.17 5.98
CA CYS A 111 -7.86 -2.34 5.20
C CYS A 111 -6.60 -2.29 6.10
N PRO A 112 -5.71 -3.30 6.04
CA PRO A 112 -4.56 -3.37 6.94
C PRO A 112 -3.39 -2.47 6.53
N CYS A 113 -3.37 -1.92 5.31
CA CYS A 113 -2.19 -1.27 4.73
C CYS A 113 -1.64 -0.11 5.60
N ARG A 114 -2.49 0.79 6.10
CA ARG A 114 -2.09 1.86 7.03
C ARG A 114 -1.45 1.32 8.31
N HIS A 115 -1.99 0.23 8.86
CA HIS A 115 -1.43 -0.39 10.07
C HIS A 115 -0.06 -1.00 9.80
N ILE A 116 0.08 -1.71 8.68
CA ILE A 116 1.35 -2.30 8.25
C ILE A 116 2.40 -1.20 8.05
N CYS A 117 2.10 -0.13 7.31
CA CYS A 117 3.02 0.99 7.13
C CYS A 117 3.50 1.56 8.47
N ARG A 118 2.58 1.78 9.42
CA ARG A 118 2.93 2.32 10.74
C ARG A 118 3.80 1.37 11.56
N ASN A 119 3.53 0.07 11.50
CA ASN A 119 4.32 -0.91 12.23
C ASN A 119 5.70 -1.07 11.62
N LEU A 120 5.83 -1.04 10.29
CA LEU A 120 7.15 -1.05 9.64
C LEU A 120 7.97 0.18 10.03
N CYS A 121 7.36 1.38 10.09
CA CYS A 121 8.05 2.57 10.60
C CYS A 121 8.56 2.38 12.03
N ARG A 122 7.76 1.78 12.93
CA ARG A 122 8.22 1.49 14.30
C ARG A 122 9.35 0.49 14.29
N GLU A 123 9.17 -0.64 13.64
CA GLU A 123 10.18 -1.70 13.68
C GLU A 123 11.52 -1.30 13.05
N ILE A 124 11.50 -0.37 12.10
CA ILE A 124 12.71 0.15 11.46
C ILE A 124 13.36 1.28 12.26
N ASN A 125 12.57 2.14 12.92
CA ASN A 125 13.06 3.39 13.52
C ASN A 125 13.03 3.43 15.05
N ASP A 126 12.20 2.59 15.68
CA ASP A 126 12.04 2.41 17.13
C ASP A 126 13.05 1.34 17.60
N ILE A 127 14.32 1.56 17.26
CA ILE A 127 15.43 0.75 17.77
C ILE A 127 15.72 1.33 19.15
N GLU A 128 15.40 0.56 20.21
CA GLU A 128 15.83 0.92 21.56
C GLU A 128 17.36 1.06 21.55
N ASP A 129 17.86 2.21 21.98
CA ASP A 129 19.28 2.42 22.27
C ASP A 129 19.69 1.47 23.42
N ASP A 130 19.97 0.22 23.11
CA ASP A 130 20.69 -0.70 24.01
C ASP A 130 22.20 -0.37 24.03
N GLU A 131 22.56 0.92 24.00
CA GLU A 131 23.93 1.39 24.17
C GLU A 131 24.13 2.13 25.50
N ILE A 132 24.65 1.33 26.46
CA ILE A 132 25.66 1.69 27.46
C ILE A 132 25.19 2.68 28.55
N ILE A 133 24.69 2.12 29.65
CA ILE A 133 24.86 2.74 30.97
C ILE A 133 26.37 2.74 31.26
N THR A 134 27.04 3.88 31.04
CA THR A 134 28.38 4.18 31.58
C THR A 134 28.34 4.39 33.07
#